data_AF-A0A9D1KBJ0-F1
#
_entry.id   AF-A0A9D1KBJ0-F1
#
_cell.length_a   1.000
_cell.length_b   1.000
_cell.length_c   1.000
_cell.angle_alpha   90.00
_cell.angle_beta   90.00
_cell.angle_gamma   90.00
#
_symmetry.space_group_name_H-M   'P 1'
#
loop_
_entity.id
_entity.type
_entity.pdbx_description
1 polymer ?
#
loop_
_entity_poly.entity_id
_entity_poly.type
_entity_poly.pdbx_seq_one_letter_code
_entity_poly.pdbx_strand_id
1 'polypeptide(L)' 'MYDEQELKEAVNSKCPQCGSTLHFDPESQNLICDNCGSIIPLNGKEGTIEEYDFETYLQKYKNNKEN' A
#
# COMPACT_ATOMS: atom_id res chain seq x y z
N MET A 1 0.34 -7.47 19.48
CA MET A 1 -0.98 -7.84 18.93
C MET A 1 -1.39 -6.66 18.09
N TYR A 2 -1.27 -6.77 16.76
CA TYR A 2 -1.53 -5.64 15.86
C TYR A 2 -3.00 -5.27 15.91
N ASP A 3 -3.30 -3.97 15.90
CA ASP A 3 -4.67 -3.47 15.83
C ASP A 3 -5.30 -3.93 14.51
N GLU A 4 -6.37 -4.71 14.60
CA GLU A 4 -7.08 -5.27 13.44
C GLU A 4 -7.76 -4.18 12.60
N GLN A 5 -7.95 -2.97 13.16
CA GLN A 5 -8.62 -1.86 12.49
C GLN A 5 -7.71 -1.19 11.44
N GLU A 6 -6.41 -1.06 11.68
CA GLU A 6 -5.44 -0.43 10.75
C GLU A 6 -5.09 -1.33 9.53
N LEU A 7 -5.26 -2.64 9.64
CA LEU A 7 -4.99 -3.59 8.53
C LEU A 7 -6.07 -3.56 7.43
N LYS A 8 -7.30 -3.14 7.76
CA LYS A 8 -8.44 -3.18 6.83
C LYS A 8 -8.40 -2.09 5.75
N GLU A 9 -7.80 -0.95 6.03
CA GLU A 9 -7.75 0.16 5.06
C GLU A 9 -6.60 0.01 4.06
N ALA A 10 -5.54 -0.70 4.42
CA ALA A 10 -4.32 -0.81 3.62
C ALA A 10 -4.41 -1.81 2.44
N VAL A 11 -5.44 -2.66 2.37
CA VAL A 11 -5.58 -3.68 1.31
C VAL A 11 -6.97 -3.61 0.68
N ASN A 12 -7.31 -2.48 0.06
CA ASN A 12 -8.49 -2.44 -0.80
C ASN A 12 -8.14 -2.91 -2.22
N SER A 13 -8.09 -4.23 -2.44
CA SER A 13 -7.87 -4.84 -3.76
C SER A 13 -9.14 -4.92 -4.62
N LYS A 14 -10.21 -4.20 -4.24
CA LYS A 14 -11.50 -4.24 -4.92
C LYS A 14 -11.58 -3.19 -6.03
N CYS A 15 -11.96 -3.63 -7.22
CA CYS A 15 -12.21 -2.81 -8.37
C CYS A 15 -13.36 -1.81 -8.07
N PRO A 16 -13.15 -0.49 -8.24
CA PRO A 16 -14.19 0.50 -7.97
C PRO A 16 -15.36 0.43 -8.96
N GLN A 17 -15.18 -0.17 -10.14
CA GLN A 17 -16.20 -0.24 -11.19
C GLN A 17 -17.13 -1.46 -11.04
N CYS A 18 -16.63 -2.59 -10.53
CA CYS A 18 -17.42 -3.83 -10.44
C CYS A 18 -17.30 -4.59 -9.12
N GLY A 19 -16.44 -4.17 -8.20
CA GLY A 19 -16.22 -4.83 -6.91
C GLY A 19 -15.43 -6.14 -6.97
N SER A 20 -14.95 -6.57 -8.15
CA SER A 20 -14.09 -7.75 -8.28
C SER A 20 -12.66 -7.49 -7.78
N THR A 21 -11.86 -8.54 -7.68
CA THR A 21 -10.43 -8.43 -7.32
C THR A 21 -9.62 -7.83 -8.47
N LEU A 22 -8.65 -7.00 -8.13
CA LEU A 22 -7.64 -6.45 -9.04
C LEU A 22 -6.35 -7.28 -8.94
N HIS A 23 -5.70 -7.55 -10.06
CA HIS A 23 -4.36 -8.15 -10.12
C HIS A 23 -3.33 -7.11 -10.57
N PHE A 24 -2.10 -7.22 -10.06
CA PHE A 24 -0.98 -6.39 -10.52
C PHE A 24 -0.35 -7.02 -11.77
N ASP A 25 -0.26 -6.21 -12.83
CA ASP A 25 0.46 -6.56 -14.05
C ASP A 25 1.89 -5.98 -14.00
N PRO A 26 2.94 -6.82 -13.94
CA PRO A 26 4.32 -6.36 -13.88
C PRO A 26 4.82 -5.72 -15.17
N GLU A 27 4.21 -6.03 -16.33
CA GLU A 27 4.64 -5.46 -17.61
C GLU A 27 4.23 -3.98 -17.71
N SER A 28 2.97 -3.68 -17.43
CA SER A 28 2.46 -2.30 -17.48
C SER A 28 2.56 -1.55 -16.15
N GLN A 29 2.91 -2.23 -15.06
CA GLN A 29 2.90 -1.73 -13.69
C GLN A 29 1.54 -1.17 -13.25
N ASN A 30 0.45 -1.72 -13.78
CA ASN A 30 -0.92 -1.30 -13.47
C ASN A 30 -1.69 -2.38 -12.70
N LEU A 31 -2.82 -1.99 -12.13
CA LEU A 31 -3.80 -2.93 -11.60
C LEU A 31 -4.88 -3.20 -12.66
N ILE A 32 -5.08 -4.46 -13.01
CA ILE A 32 -6.07 -4.90 -13.99
C ILE A 32 -7.18 -5.68 -13.29
N CYS A 33 -8.42 -5.44 -13.66
CA CYS A 33 -9.57 -6.20 -13.16
C CYS A 33 -9.84 -7.45 -14.00
N ASP A 34 -9.87 -8.62 -13.37
CA ASP A 34 -10.15 -9.90 -14.05
C ASP A 34 -11.57 -10.03 -14.60
N ASN A 35 -12.51 -9.21 -14.11
CA ASN A 35 -13.92 -9.32 -14.46
C ASN A 35 -14.36 -8.32 -15.54
N CYS A 36 -14.06 -7.02 -15.36
CA CYS A 36 -14.50 -5.98 -16.28
C CYS A 36 -13.38 -5.42 -17.16
N GLY A 37 -12.12 -5.83 -16.93
CA GLY A 37 -10.96 -5.35 -17.70
C GLY A 37 -10.56 -3.91 -17.41
N SER A 38 -11.09 -3.29 -16.35
CA SER A 38 -10.67 -1.94 -15.93
C SER A 38 -9.19 -1.92 -15.59
N ILE A 39 -8.48 -0.93 -16.10
CA ILE A 39 -7.06 -0.68 -15.85
C ILE A 39 -6.94 0.51 -14.92
N ILE A 40 -6.29 0.33 -13.78
CA ILE A 40 -6.04 1.35 -12.77
C ILE A 40 -4.53 1.61 -12.76
N PRO A 41 -4.08 2.80 -13.19
CA PRO A 41 -2.67 3.10 -13.20
C PRO A 41 -2.13 3.23 -11.78
N LEU A 42 -1.02 2.55 -11.50
CA LEU A 42 -0.26 2.79 -10.28
C LEU A 42 0.81 3.83 -10.59
N ASN A 43 0.68 5.00 -9.98
CA ASN A 43 1.76 5.96 -9.99
C ASN A 43 2.80 5.46 -8.99
N GLY A 44 3.86 4.83 -9.51
CA GLY A 44 5.09 4.67 -8.74
C GLY A 44 5.51 6.05 -8.25
N LYS A 45 5.79 6.21 -6.95
CA LYS A 45 6.37 7.46 -6.48
C LYS A 45 7.74 7.59 -7.13
N GLU A 46 7.87 8.50 -8.09
CA GLU A 46 9.17 8.93 -8.58
C GLU A 46 9.85 9.71 -7.45
N GLY A 47 10.87 9.11 -6.86
CA GLY A 47 11.58 9.69 -5.72
C GLY A 47 12.69 8.79 -5.24
N THR A 48 13.63 9.38 -4.49
CA THR A 48 14.65 8.63 -3.78
C THR A 48 13.99 7.86 -2.65
N ILE A 49 14.16 6.53 -2.62
CA ILE A 49 13.76 5.71 -1.49
C ILE A 49 14.73 6.02 -0.35
N GLU A 50 14.25 6.71 0.68
CA GLU A 50 15.03 6.94 1.89
C GLU A 50 15.05 5.64 2.72
N GLU A 51 16.24 5.09 2.92
CA GLU A 51 16.44 3.93 3.79
C GLU A 51 16.42 4.39 5.25
N TYR A 52 15.51 3.80 6.04
CA TYR A 52 15.43 4.03 7.47
C TYR A 52 15.97 2.82 8.22
N ASP A 53 16.99 3.05 9.04
CA ASP A 53 17.46 2.06 10.00
C ASP A 53 16.37 1.78 11.06
N PHE A 54 16.04 0.49 11.21
CA PHE A 54 14.93 0.05 12.05
C PHE A 54 15.14 0.42 13.52
N GLU A 55 16.34 0.23 14.05
CA GLU A 55 16.66 0.55 15.45
C GLU A 55 16.52 2.04 15.73
N THR A 56 17.08 2.86 14.85
CA THR A 56 17.00 4.33 14.92
C THR A 56 15.56 4.82 14.87
N TYR A 57 14.71 4.23 14.01
CA TYR A 57 13.30 4.59 13.92
C TYR A 57 12.53 4.26 15.20
N LEU A 58 12.73 3.07 15.77
CA LEU A 58 12.06 2.65 17.01
C LEU A 58 12.40 3.57 18.19
N GLN A 59 13.64 4.04 18.30
CA GLN A 59 14.04 4.99 19.35
C GLN A 59 13.32 6.33 19.19
N LYS A 60 13.23 6.87 17.96
CA LYS A 60 12.47 8.10 17.69
C LYS A 60 11.00 7.97 18.06
N TYR A 61 10.37 6.84 17.73
CA TYR A 61 8.96 6.62 18.04
C TYR A 61 8.69 6.59 19.54
N LYS A 62 9.54 5.91 20.33
CA LYS A 62 9.42 5.86 21.79
C LYS A 62 9.54 7.24 22.42
N ASN A 63 10.56 7.99 22.03
CA ASN A 63 10.81 9.34 22.54
C ASN A 63 9.67 10.32 22.25
N ASN A 64 9.01 10.19 21.09
CA ASN A 64 7.85 11.02 20.73
C ASN A 64 6.56 10.66 21.47
N LYS A 65 6.49 9.50 22.14
CA LYS A 65 5.32 9.06 22.90
C LYS A 65 5.44 9.37 24.41
N GLU A 66 6.65 9.75 24.85
CA GLU A 66 6.98 10.13 26.22
C GLU A 66 6.97 11.66 26.45
N ASN A 67 6.73 12.46 25.40
CA ASN A 67 6.30 13.87 25.46
C ASN A 67 4.81 13.98 25.15
#